data_AF-A0A2R6Q9I4-F1
#
_entry.id   AF-A0A2R6Q9I4-F1
#
_cell.length_a   1.000
_cell.length_b   1.000
_cell.length_c   1.000
_cell.angle_alpha   90.00
_cell.angle_beta   90.00
_cell.angle_gamma   90.00
#
_symmetry.space_group_name_H-M   'P 1'
#
loop_
_entity.id
_entity.type
_entity.pdbx_description
1 polymer ?
#
loop_
_entity_poly.entity_id
_entity_poly.type
_entity_poly.pdbx_seq_one_letter_code
_entity_poly.pdbx_strand_id
1 'polypeptide(L)'
;MSDNLMEKVSAFGERLKISGAEVGRKMSAGMTSMSFKMKELFQGPNQVDKVVEEATAETLDEPDWATNLELCDMINHDRINSVELIRGIKKRIMLKSPRVQFLALMLLETIVKNCEKAFSEVAAERVLDEMVKLIDDPQTVVNNRNKALILIEAWGESSDELRYLPVYEETYKSLKSRGIRFPGRDIESLAPIFTPPRSVSVSESDASLAPQIHRDIPAQTFSAEQTKEAFDVARNSIELLTTVLSSSPQQDALEDDLTATLVQQCRQSQYTVQRIIETAGDNEALLFEALNVNDEIQKVLSRYEDLKKPSVVPHEPEPAMIPVAVEPDDAPHVGKEDALIRKPTSSRSGGHNDEMMDDLDEMIFGKKTGGTSEAGQDTKKQPSSKEDLITF
;
A
#
# COMPACT_ATOMS: atom_id res chain seq x y z
N MET A 1 21.46 -47.98 -45.34
CA MET A 1 20.97 -48.26 -43.96
C MET A 1 22.02 -47.96 -42.88
N SER A 2 23.25 -47.59 -43.24
CA SER A 2 24.37 -47.31 -42.32
C SER A 2 24.32 -45.93 -41.66
N ASP A 3 23.77 -44.92 -42.34
CA ASP A 3 23.89 -43.52 -41.91
C ASP A 3 23.00 -43.19 -40.69
N ASN A 4 21.90 -43.92 -40.54
CA ASN A 4 20.96 -43.75 -39.42
C ASN A 4 21.52 -44.30 -38.10
N LEU A 5 22.50 -45.22 -38.14
CA LEU A 5 23.09 -45.82 -36.94
C LEU A 5 24.16 -44.91 -36.35
N MET A 6 24.97 -44.27 -37.19
CA MET A 6 26.03 -43.37 -36.73
C MET A 6 25.44 -42.10 -36.09
N GLU A 7 24.34 -41.59 -36.64
CA GLU A 7 23.60 -40.45 -36.09
C GLU A 7 22.94 -40.77 -34.74
N LYS A 8 22.37 -41.98 -34.60
CA LYS A 8 21.82 -42.46 -33.31
C LYS A 8 22.88 -42.68 -32.24
N VAL A 9 24.05 -43.18 -32.62
CA VAL A 9 25.19 -43.33 -31.69
C VAL A 9 25.74 -41.97 -31.27
N SER A 10 25.80 -41.01 -32.18
CA SER A 10 26.19 -39.62 -31.86
C SER A 10 25.19 -38.95 -30.92
N ALA A 11 23.89 -39.04 -31.21
CA ALA A 11 22.83 -38.47 -30.37
C ALA A 11 22.77 -39.12 -28.97
N PHE A 12 23.06 -40.42 -28.87
CA PHE A 12 23.16 -41.10 -27.58
C PHE A 12 24.42 -40.67 -26.80
N GLY A 13 25.54 -40.48 -27.51
CA GLY A 13 26.79 -39.95 -26.95
C GLY A 13 26.64 -38.51 -26.41
N GLU A 14 25.93 -37.64 -27.14
CA GLU A 14 25.64 -36.27 -26.70
C GLU A 14 24.72 -36.25 -25.47
N ARG A 15 23.66 -37.08 -25.45
CA ARG A 15 22.79 -37.22 -24.28
C ARG A 15 23.52 -37.72 -23.03
N LEU A 16 24.42 -38.70 -23.18
CA LEU A 16 25.27 -39.18 -22.07
C LEU A 16 26.22 -38.09 -21.57
N LYS A 17 26.78 -37.29 -22.49
CA LYS A 17 27.70 -36.19 -22.15
C LYS A 17 26.98 -35.06 -21.40
N ILE A 18 25.75 -34.73 -21.79
CA ILE A 18 24.90 -33.74 -21.10
C ILE A 18 24.52 -34.25 -19.70
N SER A 19 24.10 -35.51 -19.59
CA SER A 19 23.76 -36.11 -18.29
C SER A 19 24.96 -36.18 -17.34
N GLY A 20 26.16 -36.49 -17.85
CA GLY A 20 27.38 -36.50 -17.04
C GLY A 20 27.79 -35.11 -16.54
N ALA A 21 27.63 -34.08 -17.38
CA ALA A 21 27.93 -32.69 -17.00
C ALA A 21 26.91 -32.11 -15.99
N GLU A 22 25.65 -32.54 -16.04
CA GLU A 22 24.62 -32.12 -15.09
C GLU A 22 24.78 -32.81 -13.72
N VAL A 23 25.10 -34.11 -13.71
CA VAL A 23 25.40 -34.85 -12.48
C VAL A 23 26.67 -34.30 -11.81
N GLY A 24 27.71 -33.97 -12.60
CA GLY A 24 28.93 -33.34 -12.10
C GLY A 24 28.69 -31.96 -11.47
N ARG A 25 27.82 -31.13 -12.08
CA ARG A 25 27.41 -29.84 -11.49
C ARG A 25 26.63 -30.01 -10.19
N LYS A 26 25.70 -30.97 -10.13
CA LYS A 26 24.91 -31.25 -8.90
C LYS A 26 25.79 -31.80 -7.78
N MET A 27 26.73 -32.69 -8.08
CA MET A 27 27.70 -33.21 -7.11
C MET A 27 28.64 -32.12 -6.60
N SER A 28 29.13 -31.24 -7.49
CA SER A 28 29.96 -30.08 -7.12
C SER A 28 29.20 -29.08 -6.25
N ALA A 29 27.95 -28.76 -6.59
CA ALA A 29 27.09 -27.90 -5.77
C ALA A 29 26.82 -28.51 -4.39
N GLY A 30 26.58 -29.82 -4.32
CA GLY A 30 26.39 -30.54 -3.06
C GLY A 30 27.65 -30.54 -2.16
N MET A 31 28.83 -30.77 -2.75
CA MET A 31 30.11 -30.73 -2.03
C MET A 31 30.47 -29.30 -1.57
N THR A 32 30.19 -28.30 -2.39
CA THR A 32 30.41 -26.88 -2.04
C THR A 32 29.49 -26.50 -0.88
N SER A 33 28.20 -26.86 -0.95
CA SER A 33 27.25 -26.61 0.15
C SER A 33 27.68 -27.28 1.46
N MET A 34 28.15 -28.53 1.41
CA MET A 34 28.64 -29.24 2.59
C MET A 34 29.93 -28.62 3.16
N SER A 35 30.85 -28.15 2.30
CA SER A 35 32.07 -27.45 2.71
C SER A 35 31.77 -26.10 3.37
N PHE A 36 30.81 -25.32 2.83
CA PHE A 36 30.33 -24.09 3.47
C PHE A 36 29.69 -24.37 4.84
N LYS A 37 28.84 -25.40 4.93
CA LYS A 37 28.19 -25.81 6.18
C LYS A 37 29.18 -26.34 7.23
N MET A 38 30.24 -27.00 6.79
CA MET A 38 31.31 -27.51 7.66
C MET A 38 32.25 -26.38 8.12
N LYS A 39 32.52 -25.39 7.26
CA LYS A 39 33.26 -24.17 7.62
C LYS A 39 32.50 -23.34 8.66
N GLU A 40 31.17 -23.32 8.58
CA GLU A 40 30.30 -22.66 9.55
C GLU A 40 30.27 -23.34 10.93
N LEU A 41 30.51 -24.66 11.00
CA LEU A 41 30.59 -25.41 12.26
C LEU A 41 31.93 -25.25 13.01
N PHE A 42 32.99 -24.81 12.33
CA PHE A 42 34.35 -24.68 12.90
C PHE A 42 34.81 -23.24 13.13
N GLN A 43 34.01 -22.25 12.73
CA GLN A 43 34.26 -20.85 13.07
C GLN A 43 33.66 -20.57 14.46
N GLY A 44 34.48 -20.13 15.41
CA GLY A 44 34.02 -19.63 16.71
C GLY A 44 32.98 -18.51 16.53
N PRO A 45 32.23 -18.14 17.59
CA PRO A 45 31.08 -17.26 17.45
C PRO A 45 31.48 -15.98 16.71
N ASN A 46 30.93 -15.82 15.51
CA ASN A 46 31.27 -14.72 14.62
C ASN A 46 30.94 -13.42 15.36
N GLN A 47 31.90 -12.49 15.43
CA GLN A 47 31.68 -11.20 16.08
C GLN A 47 30.46 -10.48 15.49
N VAL A 48 30.23 -10.65 14.19
CA VAL A 48 29.04 -10.12 13.50
C VAL A 48 27.76 -10.81 13.97
N ASP A 49 27.76 -12.14 14.17
CA ASP A 49 26.60 -12.87 14.66
C ASP A 49 26.21 -12.38 16.06
N LYS A 50 27.18 -12.11 16.95
CA LYS A 50 26.90 -11.56 18.29
C LYS A 50 26.22 -10.20 18.25
N VAL A 51 26.73 -9.27 17.43
CA VAL A 51 26.14 -7.93 17.33
C VAL A 51 24.73 -8.01 16.73
N VAL A 52 24.48 -8.93 15.79
CA VAL A 52 23.12 -9.20 15.27
C VAL A 52 22.22 -9.78 16.35
N GLU A 53 22.71 -10.72 17.16
CA GLU A 53 21.96 -11.30 18.27
C GLU A 53 21.59 -10.25 19.32
N GLU A 54 22.51 -9.33 19.63
CA GLU A 54 22.28 -8.20 20.54
C GLU A 54 21.25 -7.22 19.97
N ALA A 55 21.40 -6.78 18.71
CA ALA A 55 20.46 -5.88 18.03
C ALA A 55 19.05 -6.46 17.86
N THR A 56 18.92 -7.79 17.95
CA THR A 56 17.64 -8.52 17.81
C THR A 56 17.34 -9.39 19.03
N ALA A 57 17.84 -9.00 20.21
CA ALA A 57 17.64 -9.74 21.44
C ALA A 57 16.14 -9.78 21.81
N GLU A 58 15.65 -10.93 22.27
CA GLU A 58 14.24 -11.11 22.63
C GLU A 58 13.82 -10.24 23.83
N THR A 59 14.80 -9.76 24.61
CA THR A 59 14.60 -8.84 25.74
C THR A 59 14.32 -7.40 25.32
N LEU A 60 14.49 -7.04 24.05
CA LEU A 60 14.22 -5.70 23.55
C LEU A 60 12.72 -5.51 23.28
N ASP A 61 12.15 -4.45 23.82
CA ASP A 61 10.74 -4.10 23.58
C ASP A 61 10.52 -3.40 22.23
N GLU A 62 11.53 -2.69 21.74
CA GLU A 62 11.54 -1.92 20.50
C GLU A 62 12.89 -2.07 19.77
N PRO A 63 12.98 -1.72 18.47
CA PRO A 63 14.26 -1.70 17.76
C PRO A 63 15.27 -0.77 18.44
N ASP A 64 16.48 -1.27 18.71
CA ASP A 64 17.58 -0.42 19.15
C ASP A 64 18.12 0.36 17.94
N TRP A 65 17.57 1.55 17.72
CA TRP A 65 17.97 2.42 16.62
C TRP A 65 19.44 2.85 16.70
N ALA A 66 20.00 2.96 17.91
CA ALA A 66 21.40 3.32 18.06
C ALA A 66 22.30 2.19 17.53
N THR A 67 22.04 0.95 17.96
CA THR A 67 22.78 -0.22 17.46
C THR A 67 22.53 -0.48 15.97
N ASN A 68 21.29 -0.32 15.49
CA ASN A 68 20.96 -0.55 14.08
C ASN A 68 21.70 0.44 13.15
N LEU A 69 21.75 1.73 13.54
CA LEU A 69 22.49 2.75 12.77
C LEU A 69 24.00 2.58 12.90
N GLU A 70 24.51 2.16 14.06
CA GLU A 70 25.92 1.81 14.22
C GLU A 70 26.31 0.64 13.30
N LEU A 71 25.45 -0.37 13.14
CA LEU A 71 25.66 -1.46 12.18
C LEU A 71 25.71 -0.96 10.73
N CYS A 72 24.86 0.01 10.35
CA CYS A 72 24.95 0.66 9.05
C CYS A 72 26.30 1.35 8.85
N ASP A 73 26.74 2.12 9.84
CA ASP A 73 28.04 2.81 9.82
C ASP A 73 29.20 1.80 9.72
N MET A 74 29.13 0.69 10.46
CA MET A 74 30.15 -0.35 10.42
C MET A 74 30.24 -1.03 9.05
N ILE A 75 29.11 -1.27 8.36
CA ILE A 75 29.13 -1.77 6.97
C ILE A 75 29.70 -0.73 6.02
N ASN A 76 29.22 0.52 6.09
CA ASN A 76 29.60 1.58 5.14
C ASN A 76 31.08 1.97 5.25
N HIS A 77 31.71 1.70 6.40
CA HIS A 77 33.15 1.87 6.61
C HIS A 77 33.94 0.54 6.54
N ASP A 78 33.35 -0.53 5.97
CA ASP A 78 33.96 -1.85 5.79
C ASP A 78 34.55 -2.46 7.08
N ARG A 79 34.04 -2.09 8.26
CA ARG A 79 34.47 -2.64 9.56
C ARG A 79 33.89 -4.03 9.81
N ILE A 80 32.76 -4.33 9.20
CA ILE A 80 32.13 -5.65 9.20
C ILE A 80 31.73 -6.04 7.78
N ASN A 81 31.69 -7.35 7.54
CA ASN A 81 31.31 -7.89 6.24
C ASN A 81 29.78 -7.87 6.07
N SER A 82 29.30 -7.25 4.99
CA SER A 82 27.87 -7.14 4.65
C SER A 82 27.20 -8.50 4.47
N VAL A 83 27.85 -9.45 3.79
CA VAL A 83 27.33 -10.81 3.57
C VAL A 83 27.11 -11.52 4.90
N GLU A 84 28.10 -11.43 5.80
CA GLU A 84 28.00 -12.06 7.12
C GLU A 84 26.88 -11.43 7.96
N LEU A 85 26.70 -10.11 7.91
CA LEU A 85 25.61 -9.44 8.61
C LEU A 85 24.25 -9.90 8.10
N ILE A 86 24.04 -9.86 6.77
CA ILE A 86 22.78 -10.28 6.14
C ILE A 86 22.49 -11.75 6.43
N ARG A 87 23.51 -12.63 6.41
CA ARG A 87 23.37 -14.03 6.80
C ARG A 87 22.98 -14.18 8.28
N GLY A 88 23.56 -13.37 9.17
CA GLY A 88 23.18 -13.30 10.57
C GLY A 88 21.70 -12.91 10.72
N ILE A 89 21.27 -11.83 10.06
CA ILE A 89 19.87 -11.35 10.08
C ILE A 89 18.93 -12.44 9.57
N LYS A 90 19.27 -13.12 8.46
CA LYS A 90 18.52 -14.26 7.93
C LYS A 90 18.32 -15.36 8.98
N LYS A 91 19.38 -15.74 9.72
CA LYS A 91 19.27 -16.74 10.80
C LYS A 91 18.26 -16.29 11.86
N ARG A 92 18.21 -15.00 12.21
CA ARG A 92 17.26 -14.45 13.18
C ARG A 92 15.81 -14.50 12.66
N ILE A 93 15.58 -14.20 11.38
CA ILE A 93 14.25 -14.35 10.73
C ILE A 93 13.73 -15.80 10.78
N MET A 94 14.64 -16.78 10.69
CA MET A 94 14.28 -18.20 10.73
C MET A 94 13.90 -18.71 12.13
N LEU A 95 14.17 -17.95 13.19
CA LEU A 95 13.79 -18.33 14.55
C LEU A 95 12.28 -18.26 14.74
N LYS A 96 11.74 -19.02 15.68
CA LYS A 96 10.29 -19.05 15.96
C LYS A 96 9.82 -17.98 16.95
N SER A 97 10.73 -17.22 17.55
CA SER A 97 10.37 -16.11 18.45
C SER A 97 9.78 -14.96 17.63
N PRO A 98 8.52 -14.56 17.88
CA PRO A 98 7.91 -13.46 17.15
C PRO A 98 8.66 -12.14 17.35
N ARG A 99 9.17 -11.90 18.57
CA ARG A 99 9.93 -10.69 18.89
C ARG A 99 11.21 -10.62 18.06
N VAL A 100 12.00 -11.69 18.06
CA VAL A 100 13.27 -11.74 17.34
C VAL A 100 13.05 -11.61 15.84
N GLN A 101 12.05 -12.28 15.28
CA GLN A 101 11.69 -12.14 13.86
C GLN A 101 11.35 -10.70 13.48
N PHE A 102 10.52 -10.02 14.28
CA PHE A 102 10.12 -8.64 14.01
C PHE A 102 11.32 -7.69 14.05
N LEU A 103 12.15 -7.78 15.09
CA LEU A 103 13.36 -6.97 15.23
C LEU A 103 14.34 -7.24 14.08
N ALA A 104 14.49 -8.50 13.65
CA ALA A 104 15.34 -8.85 12.51
C ALA A 104 14.82 -8.26 11.19
N LEU A 105 13.50 -8.24 10.97
CA LEU A 105 12.90 -7.58 9.80
C LEU A 105 13.08 -6.05 9.85
N MET A 106 13.00 -5.42 11.03
CA MET A 106 13.29 -3.99 11.22
C MET A 106 14.75 -3.65 10.98
N LEU A 107 15.67 -4.48 11.49
CA LEU A 107 17.10 -4.34 11.25
C LEU A 107 17.40 -4.50 9.74
N LEU A 108 16.83 -5.53 9.09
CA LEU A 108 16.98 -5.74 7.65
C LEU A 108 16.57 -4.50 6.84
N GLU A 109 15.39 -3.94 7.14
CA GLU A 109 14.90 -2.72 6.51
C GLU A 109 15.88 -1.55 6.69
N THR A 110 16.40 -1.38 7.91
CA THR A 110 17.33 -0.30 8.23
C THR A 110 18.63 -0.46 7.44
N ILE A 111 19.19 -1.67 7.38
CA ILE A 111 20.40 -1.96 6.60
C ILE A 111 20.17 -1.67 5.11
N VAL A 112 19.08 -2.15 4.50
CA VAL A 112 18.86 -1.94 3.05
C VAL A 112 18.60 -0.49 2.68
N LYS A 113 18.05 0.31 3.60
CA LYS A 113 17.82 1.76 3.38
C LYS A 113 19.09 2.60 3.47
N ASN A 114 20.13 2.12 4.17
CA ASN A 114 21.31 2.92 4.50
C ASN A 114 22.62 2.38 3.89
N CYS A 115 22.61 1.20 3.28
CA CYS A 115 23.81 0.54 2.77
C CYS A 115 23.62 0.13 1.30
N GLU A 116 24.39 0.74 0.38
CA GLU A 116 24.25 0.55 -1.08
C GLU A 116 24.34 -0.91 -1.53
N LYS A 117 25.22 -1.70 -0.91
CA LYS A 117 25.44 -3.11 -1.27
C LYS A 117 24.37 -4.07 -0.72
N ALA A 118 23.55 -3.61 0.22
CA ALA A 118 22.68 -4.51 1.00
C ALA A 118 21.67 -5.26 0.13
N PHE A 119 21.06 -4.61 -0.86
CA PHE A 119 20.10 -5.28 -1.75
C PHE A 119 20.73 -6.43 -2.55
N SER A 120 21.96 -6.29 -3.02
CA SER A 120 22.66 -7.40 -3.70
C SER A 120 22.93 -8.58 -2.75
N GLU A 121 23.29 -8.30 -1.50
CA GLU A 121 23.56 -9.35 -0.51
C GLU A 121 22.30 -10.06 -0.05
N VAL A 122 21.19 -9.32 0.15
CA VAL A 122 19.87 -9.88 0.47
C VAL A 122 19.40 -10.85 -0.61
N ALA A 123 19.64 -10.51 -1.88
CA ALA A 123 19.37 -11.39 -3.01
C ALA A 123 20.30 -12.61 -3.02
N ALA A 124 21.61 -12.41 -2.85
CA ALA A 124 22.62 -13.48 -2.88
C ALA A 124 22.42 -14.50 -1.75
N GLU A 125 22.08 -14.03 -0.55
CA GLU A 125 21.81 -14.85 0.63
C GLU A 125 20.40 -15.48 0.65
N ARG A 126 19.59 -15.21 -0.38
CA ARG A 126 18.22 -15.75 -0.55
C ARG A 126 17.32 -15.43 0.64
N VAL A 127 17.43 -14.22 1.19
CA VAL A 127 16.62 -13.80 2.35
C VAL A 127 15.13 -13.78 2.03
N LEU A 128 14.77 -13.40 0.79
CA LEU A 128 13.38 -13.42 0.31
C LEU A 128 12.73 -14.80 0.44
N ASP A 129 13.47 -15.90 0.22
CA ASP A 129 12.94 -17.25 0.37
C ASP A 129 12.49 -17.53 1.81
N GLU A 130 13.27 -17.07 2.80
CA GLU A 130 12.91 -17.22 4.22
C GLU A 130 11.77 -16.29 4.62
N MET A 131 11.68 -15.09 4.04
CA MET A 131 10.54 -14.19 4.24
C MET A 131 9.24 -14.78 3.66
N VAL A 132 9.30 -15.40 2.48
CA VAL A 132 8.15 -16.11 1.89
C VAL A 132 7.73 -17.28 2.77
N LYS A 133 8.67 -18.07 3.30
CA LYS A 133 8.34 -19.13 4.27
C LYS A 133 7.70 -18.58 5.54
N LEU A 134 8.18 -17.45 6.05
CA LEU A 134 7.60 -16.77 7.20
C LEU A 134 6.16 -16.33 6.90
N ILE A 135 5.88 -15.82 5.71
CA ILE A 135 4.53 -15.43 5.27
C ILE A 135 3.61 -16.65 5.18
N ASP A 136 4.12 -17.74 4.62
CA ASP A 136 3.38 -18.97 4.36
C ASP A 136 3.10 -19.80 5.61
N ASP A 137 3.89 -19.63 6.68
CA ASP A 137 3.68 -20.31 7.96
C ASP A 137 2.42 -19.75 8.65
N PRO A 138 1.36 -20.56 8.84
CA PRO A 138 0.12 -20.12 9.49
C PRO A 138 0.32 -19.69 10.95
N GLN A 139 1.37 -20.19 11.62
CA GLN A 139 1.69 -19.87 13.01
C GLN A 139 2.41 -18.51 13.17
N THR A 140 2.86 -17.90 12.08
CA THR A 140 3.49 -16.58 12.13
C THR A 140 2.50 -15.52 12.62
N VAL A 141 2.94 -14.72 13.59
CA VAL A 141 2.20 -13.58 14.13
C VAL A 141 1.89 -12.57 13.02
N VAL A 142 0.66 -12.06 13.02
CA VAL A 142 0.13 -11.17 11.96
C VAL A 142 1.05 -9.98 11.70
N ASN A 143 1.55 -9.31 12.74
CA ASN A 143 2.44 -8.16 12.60
C ASN A 143 3.75 -8.51 11.86
N ASN A 144 4.33 -9.69 12.11
CA ASN A 144 5.55 -10.13 11.45
C ASN A 144 5.30 -10.46 9.98
N ARG A 145 4.18 -11.14 9.70
CA ARG A 145 3.73 -11.44 8.34
C ARG A 145 3.50 -10.14 7.56
N ASN A 146 2.79 -9.19 8.15
CA ASN A 146 2.52 -7.88 7.55
C ASN A 146 3.82 -7.12 7.30
N LYS A 147 4.75 -7.12 8.26
CA LYS A 147 6.04 -6.46 8.08
C LYS A 147 6.82 -7.04 6.90
N ALA A 148 6.89 -8.37 6.78
CA ALA A 148 7.54 -9.02 5.64
C ALA A 148 6.85 -8.68 4.31
N LEU A 149 5.50 -8.65 4.29
CA LEU A 149 4.73 -8.25 3.10
C LEU A 149 5.01 -6.80 2.70
N ILE A 150 5.03 -5.86 3.65
CA ILE A 150 5.34 -4.44 3.40
C ILE A 150 6.73 -4.29 2.76
N LEU A 151 7.73 -5.01 3.28
CA LEU A 151 9.07 -4.97 2.71
C LEU A 151 9.12 -5.53 1.29
N ILE A 152 8.49 -6.69 1.05
CA ILE A 152 8.45 -7.30 -0.29
C ILE A 152 7.69 -6.42 -1.28
N GLU A 153 6.59 -5.79 -0.87
CA GLU A 153 5.86 -4.82 -1.70
C GLU A 153 6.73 -3.62 -2.04
N ALA A 154 7.35 -2.99 -1.04
CA ALA A 154 8.20 -1.83 -1.25
C ALA A 154 9.35 -2.14 -2.23
N TRP A 155 10.04 -3.28 -2.06
CA TRP A 155 11.17 -3.64 -2.93
C TRP A 155 10.72 -4.13 -4.31
N GLY A 156 9.60 -4.84 -4.39
CA GLY A 156 9.05 -5.33 -5.65
C GLY A 156 8.46 -4.22 -6.54
N GLU A 157 8.04 -3.11 -5.94
CA GLU A 157 7.55 -1.92 -6.66
C GLU A 157 8.66 -0.95 -7.06
N SER A 158 9.86 -1.03 -6.45
CA SER A 158 11.03 -0.22 -6.80
C SER A 158 11.71 -0.70 -8.10
N SER A 159 10.94 -0.87 -9.18
CA SER A 159 11.40 -1.45 -10.46
C SER A 159 12.49 -0.63 -11.17
N ASP A 160 12.62 0.66 -10.86
CA ASP A 160 13.67 1.51 -11.42
C ASP A 160 15.00 1.36 -10.68
N GLU A 161 14.96 1.34 -9.35
CA GLU A 161 16.16 1.21 -8.50
C GLU A 161 16.71 -0.22 -8.49
N LEU A 162 15.83 -1.23 -8.42
CA LEU A 162 16.21 -2.63 -8.28
C LEU A 162 16.08 -3.43 -9.58
N ARG A 163 16.04 -2.77 -10.74
CA ARG A 163 15.91 -3.42 -12.07
C ARG A 163 16.96 -4.50 -12.33
N TYR A 164 18.16 -4.33 -11.77
CA TYR A 164 19.28 -5.26 -11.91
C TYR A 164 19.15 -6.50 -11.00
N LEU A 165 18.18 -6.53 -10.09
CA LEU A 165 17.87 -7.63 -9.17
C LEU A 165 16.40 -8.06 -9.37
N PRO A 166 16.07 -8.76 -10.48
CA PRO A 166 14.69 -9.11 -10.82
C PRO A 166 13.98 -9.97 -9.77
N VAL A 167 14.74 -10.65 -8.91
CA VAL A 167 14.21 -11.50 -7.83
C VAL A 167 13.23 -10.77 -6.91
N TYR A 168 13.39 -9.47 -6.66
CA TYR A 168 12.47 -8.69 -5.82
C TYR A 168 11.09 -8.56 -6.49
N GLU A 169 11.07 -8.11 -7.74
CA GLU A 169 9.85 -7.96 -8.54
C GLU A 169 9.16 -9.31 -8.78
N GLU A 170 9.94 -10.35 -9.10
CA GLU A 170 9.43 -11.71 -9.30
C GLU A 170 8.79 -12.28 -8.03
N THR A 171 9.42 -12.09 -6.87
CA THR A 171 8.88 -12.54 -5.57
C THR A 171 7.56 -11.85 -5.26
N TYR A 172 7.51 -10.52 -5.44
CA TYR A 172 6.30 -9.73 -5.23
C TYR A 172 5.15 -10.18 -6.15
N LYS A 173 5.41 -10.29 -7.45
CA LYS A 173 4.42 -10.76 -8.44
C LYS A 173 3.96 -12.20 -8.18
N SER A 174 4.87 -13.07 -7.73
CA SER A 174 4.56 -14.45 -7.36
C SER A 174 3.59 -14.52 -6.17
N LEU A 175 3.80 -13.72 -5.13
CA LEU A 175 2.88 -13.67 -3.99
C LEU A 175 1.50 -13.11 -4.40
N LYS A 176 1.47 -12.07 -5.24
CA LYS A 176 0.21 -11.53 -5.78
C LYS A 176 -0.56 -12.56 -6.61
N SER A 177 0.11 -13.30 -7.49
CA SER A 177 -0.55 -14.31 -8.33
C SER A 177 -1.10 -15.49 -7.53
N ARG A 178 -0.52 -15.76 -6.35
CA ARG A 178 -1.03 -16.72 -5.35
C ARG A 178 -2.25 -16.19 -4.57
N GLY A 179 -2.68 -14.95 -4.80
CA GLY A 179 -3.82 -14.32 -4.14
C GLY A 179 -3.50 -13.69 -2.78
N ILE A 180 -2.23 -13.55 -2.41
CA ILE A 180 -1.84 -12.89 -1.16
C ILE A 180 -2.14 -11.40 -1.26
N ARG A 181 -2.87 -10.89 -0.26
CA ARG A 181 -3.19 -9.48 -0.12
C ARG A 181 -2.09 -8.79 0.65
N PHE A 182 -1.49 -7.78 0.03
CA PHE A 182 -0.56 -6.89 0.69
C PHE A 182 -1.36 -5.86 1.51
N PRO A 183 -0.89 -5.49 2.72
CA PRO A 183 -1.59 -4.58 3.61
C PRO A 183 -1.75 -3.16 3.03
N GLY A 184 -1.06 -2.83 1.94
CA GLY A 184 -1.03 -1.49 1.38
C GLY A 184 -0.24 -0.55 2.30
N ARG A 185 0.09 0.64 1.78
CA ARG A 185 0.71 1.69 2.59
C ARG A 185 -0.40 2.37 3.38
N ASP A 186 -0.69 1.89 4.57
CA ASP A 186 -1.44 2.65 5.56
C ASP A 186 -0.59 3.85 6.00
N ILE A 187 -0.92 5.00 5.44
CA ILE A 187 -0.32 6.33 5.72
C ILE A 187 -0.38 6.67 7.22
N GLU A 188 -1.20 5.94 7.99
CA GLU A 188 -1.43 6.09 9.42
C GLU A 188 -0.39 5.37 10.32
N SER A 189 0.39 4.42 9.79
CA SER A 189 1.48 3.76 10.55
C SER A 189 2.76 4.62 10.67
N LEU A 190 2.76 5.85 10.14
CA LEU A 190 3.80 6.86 10.32
C LEU A 190 3.55 7.76 11.54
N ALA A 191 2.76 7.30 12.52
CA ALA A 191 2.56 8.02 13.77
C ALA A 191 3.88 8.09 14.58
N PRO A 192 4.41 9.28 14.92
CA PRO A 192 5.61 9.43 15.74
C PRO A 192 5.39 8.85 17.14
N ILE A 193 6.36 8.04 17.62
CA ILE A 193 6.38 7.51 18.99
C ILE A 193 6.56 8.69 19.96
N PHE A 194 5.51 9.00 20.73
CA PHE A 194 5.56 9.93 21.86
C PHE A 194 6.35 9.29 23.01
N THR A 195 7.63 9.62 23.15
CA THR A 195 8.35 9.37 24.40
C THR A 195 8.09 10.53 25.36
N PRO A 196 7.55 10.30 26.57
CA PRO A 196 7.37 11.37 27.55
C PRO A 196 8.75 11.89 28.03
N PRO A 197 8.88 13.19 28.34
CA PRO A 197 10.16 13.80 28.67
C PRO A 197 10.74 13.28 29.99
N ARG A 198 12.06 13.07 30.01
CA ARG A 198 12.86 12.74 31.20
C ARG A 198 12.68 13.81 32.28
N SER A 199 12.18 13.43 33.45
CA SER A 199 12.15 14.26 34.65
C SER A 199 13.47 14.15 35.43
N VAL A 200 14.47 14.95 35.06
CA VAL A 200 15.56 15.30 35.98
C VAL A 200 15.97 16.74 35.73
N SER A 201 15.68 17.59 36.71
CA SER A 201 16.08 18.99 36.77
C SER A 201 17.59 19.09 37.04
N VAL A 202 18.33 19.80 36.19
CA VAL A 202 19.67 20.28 36.54
C VAL A 202 19.77 21.76 36.22
N SER A 203 19.97 22.53 37.28
CA SER A 203 20.18 23.97 37.31
C SER A 203 21.53 24.35 36.70
N GLU A 204 21.58 25.59 36.19
CA GLU A 204 22.73 26.27 35.61
C GLU A 204 23.97 26.28 36.54
N SER A 205 25.17 26.03 35.97
CA SER A 205 26.30 26.98 35.97
C SER A 205 27.64 26.32 35.58
N ASP A 206 28.21 26.85 34.50
CA ASP A 206 29.62 27.16 34.22
C ASP A 206 30.73 26.10 33.98
N ALA A 207 31.50 26.41 32.92
CA ALA A 207 32.89 26.08 32.61
C ALA A 207 33.37 24.63 32.26
N SER A 208 33.77 24.51 30.97
CA SER A 208 35.04 23.93 30.46
C SER A 208 35.10 22.48 29.94
N LEU A 209 35.52 22.38 28.67
CA LEU A 209 36.21 21.28 27.94
C LEU A 209 35.43 20.00 27.54
N ALA A 210 35.00 19.92 26.28
CA ALA A 210 35.24 18.80 25.34
C ALA A 210 34.50 19.02 23.99
N PRO A 211 35.06 18.58 22.84
CA PRO A 211 34.46 18.79 21.52
C PRO A 211 33.34 17.76 21.28
N GLN A 212 32.09 18.22 21.20
CA GLN A 212 30.93 17.37 20.92
C GLN A 212 30.31 17.78 19.58
N ILE A 213 30.74 17.06 18.55
CA ILE A 213 29.93 16.49 17.47
C ILE A 213 28.52 17.10 17.35
N HIS A 214 28.37 18.09 16.47
CA HIS A 214 27.08 18.40 15.87
C HIS A 214 26.65 17.19 15.03
N ARG A 215 25.67 16.42 15.53
CA ARG A 215 24.98 15.40 14.76
C ARG A 215 23.74 16.06 14.16
N ASP A 216 23.93 16.77 13.06
CA ASP A 216 22.84 17.15 12.17
C ASP A 216 22.36 15.88 11.44
N ILE A 217 21.15 15.43 11.75
CA ILE A 217 20.38 14.54 10.87
C ILE A 217 19.28 15.43 10.26
N PRO A 218 19.20 15.58 8.93
CA PRO A 218 18.26 16.50 8.31
C PRO A 218 16.81 16.01 8.47
N ALA A 219 16.04 16.65 9.35
CA ALA A 219 14.62 16.79 9.06
C ALA A 219 14.51 17.55 7.73
N GLN A 220 13.63 17.14 6.81
CA GLN A 220 13.30 17.99 5.66
C GLN A 220 12.63 19.26 6.19
N THR A 221 13.43 20.24 6.56
CA THR A 221 13.00 21.62 6.81
C THR A 221 12.50 22.16 5.49
N PHE A 222 11.24 22.58 5.43
CA PHE A 222 10.73 23.35 4.30
C PHE A 222 11.61 24.61 4.16
N SER A 223 12.06 24.92 2.95
CA SER A 223 12.69 26.21 2.71
C SER A 223 11.66 27.32 2.94
N ALA A 224 12.12 28.55 3.23
CA ALA A 224 11.22 29.68 3.37
C ALA A 224 10.35 29.92 2.11
N GLU A 225 10.90 29.60 0.93
CA GLU A 225 10.21 29.69 -0.36
C GLU A 225 9.13 28.61 -0.50
N GLN A 226 9.44 27.36 -0.14
CA GLN A 226 8.49 26.24 -0.16
C GLN A 226 7.36 26.43 0.85
N THR A 227 7.66 27.01 2.01
CA THR A 227 6.68 27.33 3.06
C THR A 227 5.70 28.39 2.57
N LYS A 228 6.23 29.45 1.94
CA LYS A 228 5.42 30.52 1.36
C LYS A 228 4.52 30.01 0.24
N GLU A 229 5.07 29.22 -0.68
CA GLU A 229 4.31 28.60 -1.78
C GLU A 229 3.18 27.71 -1.25
N ALA A 230 3.46 26.90 -0.21
CA ALA A 230 2.44 26.06 0.41
C ALA A 230 1.27 26.86 1.00
N PHE A 231 1.54 28.00 1.64
CA PHE A 231 0.50 28.88 2.14
C PHE A 231 -0.27 29.59 1.02
N ASP A 232 0.41 30.01 -0.05
CA ASP A 232 -0.23 30.66 -1.18
C ASP A 232 -1.17 29.68 -1.92
N VAL A 233 -0.72 28.44 -2.14
CA VAL A 233 -1.56 27.37 -2.71
C VAL A 233 -2.76 27.07 -1.80
N ALA A 234 -2.54 26.97 -0.49
CA ALA A 234 -3.62 26.74 0.47
C ALA A 234 -4.68 27.85 0.41
N ARG A 235 -4.26 29.12 0.49
CA ARG A 235 -5.17 30.27 0.45
C ARG A 235 -5.97 30.34 -0.86
N ASN A 236 -5.30 30.11 -1.99
CA ASN A 236 -5.98 30.09 -3.28
C ASN A 236 -7.01 28.96 -3.35
N SER A 237 -6.68 27.77 -2.84
CA SER A 237 -7.60 26.62 -2.80
C SER A 237 -8.82 26.91 -1.92
N ILE A 238 -8.61 27.51 -0.75
CA ILE A 238 -9.68 27.93 0.18
C ILE A 238 -10.60 28.95 -0.48
N GLU A 239 -10.04 29.96 -1.16
CA GLU A 239 -10.81 31.02 -1.81
C GLU A 239 -11.66 30.48 -2.96
N LEU A 240 -11.08 29.64 -3.82
CA LEU A 240 -11.79 29.01 -4.93
C LEU A 240 -12.91 28.10 -4.44
N LEU A 241 -12.62 27.23 -3.46
CA LEU A 241 -13.64 26.34 -2.89
C LEU A 241 -14.75 27.16 -2.21
N THR A 242 -14.41 28.21 -1.46
CA THR A 242 -15.40 29.10 -0.83
C THR A 242 -16.28 29.80 -1.86
N THR A 243 -15.70 30.22 -2.99
CA THR A 243 -16.42 30.87 -4.09
C THR A 243 -17.39 29.90 -4.76
N VAL A 244 -16.95 28.68 -5.04
CA VAL A 244 -17.79 27.62 -5.61
C VAL A 244 -18.95 27.28 -4.66
N LEU A 245 -18.66 27.06 -3.37
CA LEU A 245 -19.65 26.78 -2.33
C LEU A 245 -20.64 27.92 -2.08
N SER A 246 -20.26 29.17 -2.38
CA SER A 246 -21.12 30.33 -2.22
C SER A 246 -21.92 30.66 -3.49
N SER A 247 -21.47 30.21 -4.66
CA SER A 247 -22.10 30.49 -5.96
C SER A 247 -23.20 29.48 -6.32
N SER A 248 -23.15 28.25 -5.81
CA SER A 248 -24.22 27.26 -5.99
C SER A 248 -24.39 26.36 -4.76
N PRO A 249 -25.42 26.56 -3.93
CA PRO A 249 -25.72 25.72 -2.77
C PRO A 249 -26.51 24.44 -3.12
N GLN A 250 -26.66 24.13 -4.41
CA GLN A 250 -27.42 22.97 -4.89
C GLN A 250 -26.52 21.72 -4.93
N GLN A 251 -27.05 20.57 -4.53
CA GLN A 251 -26.31 19.30 -4.45
C GLN A 251 -25.60 18.92 -5.76
N ASP A 252 -26.15 19.29 -6.91
CA ASP A 252 -25.56 19.03 -8.22
C ASP A 252 -24.19 19.72 -8.43
N ALA A 253 -23.92 20.84 -7.75
CA ALA A 253 -22.62 21.53 -7.80
C ALA A 253 -21.56 20.93 -6.86
N LEU A 254 -21.99 20.11 -5.88
CA LEU A 254 -21.11 19.41 -4.95
C LEU A 254 -20.56 18.09 -5.54
N GLU A 255 -21.22 17.57 -6.57
CA GLU A 255 -20.78 16.42 -7.38
C GLU A 255 -19.95 16.84 -8.60
N ASP A 256 -19.75 18.14 -8.82
CA ASP A 256 -18.91 18.65 -9.89
C ASP A 256 -17.43 18.24 -9.69
N ASP A 257 -16.78 17.81 -10.77
CA ASP A 257 -15.40 17.31 -10.77
C ASP A 257 -14.40 18.39 -10.31
N LEU A 258 -14.71 19.65 -10.60
CA LEU A 258 -13.96 20.80 -10.11
C LEU A 258 -14.06 20.95 -8.59
N THR A 259 -15.27 20.83 -8.01
CA THR A 259 -15.47 20.90 -6.56
C THR A 259 -14.75 19.76 -5.86
N ALA A 260 -14.83 18.53 -6.39
CA ALA A 260 -14.11 17.38 -5.86
C ALA A 260 -12.58 17.58 -5.88
N THR A 261 -12.06 18.11 -6.99
CA THR A 261 -10.62 18.43 -7.13
C THR A 261 -10.17 19.51 -6.14
N LEU A 262 -10.96 20.58 -5.98
CA LEU A 262 -10.66 21.65 -5.02
C LEU A 262 -10.69 21.17 -3.57
N VAL A 263 -11.62 20.27 -3.22
CA VAL A 263 -11.67 19.62 -1.90
C VAL A 263 -10.44 18.75 -1.67
N GLN A 264 -10.03 17.96 -2.67
CA GLN A 264 -8.79 17.17 -2.60
C GLN A 264 -7.56 18.07 -2.43
N GLN A 265 -7.49 19.18 -3.15
CA GLN A 265 -6.39 20.15 -3.05
C GLN A 265 -6.36 20.81 -1.66
N CYS A 266 -7.51 21.16 -1.08
CA CYS A 266 -7.59 21.65 0.29
C CYS A 266 -7.08 20.61 1.31
N ARG A 267 -7.43 19.33 1.15
CA ARG A 267 -6.93 18.24 2.02
C ARG A 267 -5.42 18.03 1.88
N GLN A 268 -4.89 18.13 0.65
CA GLN A 268 -3.45 18.05 0.41
C GLN A 268 -2.71 19.25 1.03
N SER A 269 -3.24 20.46 0.89
CA SER A 269 -2.72 21.66 1.54
C SER A 269 -2.78 21.54 3.07
N GLN A 270 -3.84 20.95 3.63
CA GLN A 270 -3.95 20.71 5.08
C GLN A 270 -2.80 19.86 5.60
N TYR A 271 -2.49 18.76 4.91
CA TYR A 271 -1.37 17.88 5.27
C TYR A 271 -0.03 18.62 5.21
N THR A 272 0.20 19.40 4.15
CA THR A 272 1.44 20.19 4.01
C THR A 272 1.56 21.25 5.11
N VAL A 273 0.49 21.98 5.41
CA VAL A 273 0.46 23.01 6.48
C VAL A 273 0.67 22.38 7.85
N GLN A 274 0.14 21.19 8.10
CA GLN A 274 0.35 20.45 9.36
C GLN A 274 1.82 20.05 9.53
N ARG A 275 2.51 19.63 8.47
CA ARG A 275 3.96 19.40 8.51
C ARG A 275 4.76 20.69 8.73
N ILE A 276 4.31 21.83 8.21
CA ILE A 276 4.94 23.14 8.47
C ILE A 276 4.79 23.50 9.96
N ILE A 277 3.62 23.26 10.56
CA ILE A 277 3.39 23.44 12.00
C ILE A 277 4.35 22.58 12.83
N GLU A 278 4.49 21.30 12.47
CA GLU A 278 5.38 20.34 13.16
C GLU A 278 6.87 20.69 13.02
N THR A 279 7.25 21.43 11.96
CA THR A 279 8.64 21.82 11.68
C THR A 279 8.95 23.29 12.01
N ALA A 280 7.96 24.07 12.47
CA ALA A 280 8.13 25.50 12.74
C ALA A 280 9.12 25.81 13.89
N GLY A 281 9.37 24.84 14.78
CA GLY A 281 10.27 24.99 15.92
C GLY A 281 9.87 26.19 16.80
N ASP A 282 10.81 27.09 17.06
CA ASP A 282 10.60 28.31 17.87
C ASP A 282 10.13 29.52 17.05
N ASN A 283 9.81 29.35 15.75
CA ASN A 283 9.36 30.45 14.90
C ASN A 283 7.87 30.75 15.14
N GLU A 284 7.57 31.53 16.16
CA GLU A 284 6.20 31.90 16.57
C GLU A 284 5.38 32.55 15.43
N ALA A 285 6.01 33.37 14.59
CA ALA A 285 5.33 34.04 13.48
C ALA A 285 4.88 33.05 12.41
N LEU A 286 5.76 32.11 12.06
CA LEU A 286 5.44 31.04 11.13
C LEU A 286 4.35 30.11 11.69
N LEU A 287 4.47 29.75 12.97
CA LEU A 287 3.50 28.89 13.64
C LEU A 287 2.10 29.54 13.67
N PHE A 288 2.03 30.83 14.01
CA PHE A 288 0.77 31.58 14.01
C PHE A 288 0.14 31.61 12.61
N GLU A 289 0.93 31.88 11.58
CA GLU A 289 0.45 31.91 10.19
C GLU A 289 -0.02 30.52 9.72
N ALA A 290 0.73 29.47 10.04
CA ALA A 290 0.41 28.10 9.67
C ALA A 290 -0.87 27.60 10.35
N LEU A 291 -1.04 27.89 11.65
CA LEU A 291 -2.26 27.55 12.39
C LEU A 291 -3.48 28.29 11.83
N ASN A 292 -3.35 29.59 11.53
CA ASN A 292 -4.43 30.37 10.94
C ASN A 292 -4.85 29.82 9.56
N VAL A 293 -3.89 29.42 8.72
CA VAL A 293 -4.22 28.78 7.43
C VAL A 293 -4.89 27.42 7.64
N ASN A 294 -4.44 26.62 8.62
CA ASN A 294 -5.06 25.33 8.94
C ASN A 294 -6.53 25.49 9.37
N ASP A 295 -6.81 26.45 10.25
CA ASP A 295 -8.16 26.74 10.72
C ASP A 295 -9.10 27.14 9.57
N GLU A 296 -8.64 27.97 8.64
CA GLU A 296 -9.43 28.35 7.47
C GLU A 296 -9.65 27.18 6.49
N ILE A 297 -8.67 26.28 6.32
CA ILE A 297 -8.86 25.03 5.55
C ILE A 297 -9.93 24.15 6.22
N GLN A 298 -9.84 23.94 7.53
CA GLN A 298 -10.81 23.13 8.27
C GLN A 298 -12.22 23.70 8.16
N LYS A 299 -12.35 25.02 8.25
CA LYS A 299 -13.63 25.73 8.15
C LYS A 299 -14.27 25.57 6.77
N VAL A 300 -13.52 25.73 5.67
CA VAL A 300 -14.09 25.56 4.31
C VAL A 300 -14.44 24.10 4.03
N LEU A 301 -13.63 23.14 4.48
CA LEU A 301 -13.94 21.72 4.36
C LEU A 301 -15.18 21.33 5.15
N SER A 302 -15.32 21.83 6.39
CA SER A 302 -16.51 21.59 7.21
C SER A 302 -17.78 22.12 6.54
N ARG A 303 -17.70 23.31 5.94
CA ARG A 303 -18.81 23.88 5.17
C ARG A 303 -19.18 23.04 3.94
N TYR A 304 -18.21 22.46 3.24
CA TYR A 304 -18.47 21.52 2.14
C TYR A 304 -19.20 20.26 2.63
N GLU A 305 -18.73 19.64 3.73
CA GLU A 305 -19.35 18.44 4.28
C GLU A 305 -20.78 18.71 4.81
N ASP A 306 -21.03 19.87 5.39
CA ASP A 306 -22.37 20.27 5.86
C ASP A 306 -23.36 20.48 4.71
N LEU A 307 -22.90 21.01 3.58
CA LEU A 307 -23.73 21.15 2.37
C LEU A 307 -23.97 19.80 1.67
N LYS A 308 -23.07 18.84 1.84
CA LYS A 308 -23.19 17.48 1.28
C LYS A 308 -24.21 16.62 2.04
N LYS A 309 -24.43 16.89 3.34
CA LYS A 309 -25.44 16.16 4.13
C LYS A 309 -26.84 16.42 3.56
N PRO A 310 -27.63 15.37 3.26
CA PRO A 310 -29.01 15.57 2.81
C PRO A 310 -29.82 16.26 3.92
N SER A 311 -30.55 17.32 3.55
CA SER A 311 -31.49 17.99 4.44
C SER A 311 -32.54 16.98 4.90
N VAL A 312 -32.43 16.52 6.15
CA VAL A 312 -33.48 15.76 6.81
C VAL A 312 -34.61 16.74 7.10
N VAL A 313 -35.61 16.74 6.22
CA VAL A 313 -36.88 17.43 6.46
C VAL A 313 -37.43 16.89 7.79
N PRO A 314 -37.71 17.74 8.80
CA PRO A 314 -38.39 17.29 10.00
C PRO A 314 -39.73 16.70 9.56
N HIS A 315 -39.92 15.40 9.80
CA HIS A 315 -41.20 14.77 9.60
C HIS A 315 -42.20 15.49 10.53
N GLU A 316 -43.18 16.16 9.93
CA GLU A 316 -44.33 16.71 10.65
C GLU A 316 -44.94 15.58 11.49
N PRO A 317 -45.23 15.80 12.79
CA PRO A 317 -45.88 14.77 13.60
C PRO A 317 -47.27 14.52 13.01
N GLU A 318 -47.53 13.27 12.60
CA GLU A 318 -48.86 12.85 12.20
C GLU A 318 -49.88 13.24 13.29
N PRO A 319 -51.04 13.81 12.92
CA PRO A 319 -52.04 14.19 13.89
C PRO A 319 -52.54 12.94 14.62
N ALA A 320 -52.38 12.92 15.94
CA ALA A 320 -52.94 11.90 16.80
C ALA A 320 -54.47 11.82 16.59
N MET A 321 -54.96 10.71 16.03
CA MET A 321 -56.39 10.41 16.02
C MET A 321 -56.85 10.20 17.46
N ILE A 322 -57.65 11.13 17.96
CA ILE A 322 -58.36 11.02 19.24
C ILE A 322 -59.40 9.89 19.09
N PRO A 323 -59.37 8.83 19.92
CA PRO A 323 -60.50 7.91 19.95
C PRO A 323 -61.66 8.62 20.66
N VAL A 324 -62.74 8.84 19.93
CA VAL A 324 -64.01 9.28 20.52
C VAL A 324 -64.49 8.17 21.45
N ALA A 325 -64.39 8.42 22.75
CA ALA A 325 -65.02 7.62 23.78
C ALA A 325 -66.54 7.76 23.65
N VAL A 326 -67.22 6.67 23.30
CA VAL A 326 -68.65 6.51 23.54
C VAL A 326 -68.79 5.74 24.84
N GLU A 327 -69.14 6.47 25.91
CA GLU A 327 -69.52 5.90 27.20
C GLU A 327 -70.93 5.24 27.12
N PRO A 328 -71.22 4.29 28.02
CA PRO A 328 -72.15 3.20 27.80
C PRO A 328 -73.58 3.51 28.27
N ASP A 329 -74.55 2.76 27.74
CA ASP A 329 -75.88 2.66 28.36
C ASP A 329 -76.38 1.21 28.35
N ASP A 330 -77.12 0.89 29.42
CA ASP A 330 -77.42 -0.41 30.03
C ASP A 330 -78.06 -1.52 29.16
N ALA A 331 -77.50 -2.75 29.32
CA ALA A 331 -78.09 -4.09 29.56
C ALA A 331 -79.42 -4.57 28.88
N PRO A 332 -79.80 -5.87 29.00
CA PRO A 332 -79.08 -7.11 28.69
C PRO A 332 -79.94 -8.09 27.84
N HIS A 333 -79.38 -9.14 27.22
CA HIS A 333 -79.92 -10.53 27.23
C HIS A 333 -79.22 -11.53 26.28
N VAL A 334 -78.72 -12.61 26.91
CA VAL A 334 -78.95 -14.05 26.65
C VAL A 334 -78.47 -14.71 25.34
N GLY A 335 -77.70 -15.81 25.54
CA GLY A 335 -77.65 -17.02 24.69
C GLY A 335 -76.39 -17.10 23.81
N LYS A 336 -75.44 -18.02 24.08
CA LYS A 336 -75.36 -19.40 23.53
C LYS A 336 -75.40 -19.42 21.99
N GLU A 337 -74.61 -20.16 21.21
CA GLU A 337 -73.65 -21.24 21.39
C GLU A 337 -73.13 -21.58 19.97
N ASP A 338 -71.88 -22.05 19.88
CA ASP A 338 -71.35 -23.04 18.94
C ASP A 338 -71.40 -22.92 17.39
N ALA A 339 -70.26 -23.38 16.83
CA ALA A 339 -70.12 -24.27 15.67
C ALA A 339 -69.93 -23.71 14.23
N LEU A 340 -68.69 -23.94 13.76
CA LEU A 340 -68.34 -24.77 12.59
C LEU A 340 -68.66 -24.32 11.14
N ILE A 341 -67.57 -24.23 10.36
CA ILE A 341 -67.40 -24.73 8.97
C ILE A 341 -68.05 -23.91 7.83
N ARG A 342 -67.21 -23.33 6.95
CA ARG A 342 -67.01 -23.74 5.53
C ARG A 342 -66.18 -22.72 4.75
N LYS A 343 -65.13 -23.22 4.07
CA LYS A 343 -64.71 -22.69 2.76
C LYS A 343 -65.75 -23.15 1.72
N PRO A 344 -66.01 -22.37 0.65
CA PRO A 344 -65.48 -22.82 -0.63
C PRO A 344 -64.99 -21.69 -1.57
N THR A 345 -64.25 -22.17 -2.56
CA THR A 345 -63.70 -21.54 -3.77
C THR A 345 -64.76 -20.96 -4.71
N SER A 346 -64.49 -19.82 -5.38
CA SER A 346 -64.31 -19.74 -6.85
C SER A 346 -64.47 -18.32 -7.43
N SER A 347 -63.44 -17.91 -8.19
CA SER A 347 -63.49 -17.20 -9.49
C SER A 347 -63.60 -15.66 -9.63
N ARG A 348 -62.80 -15.19 -10.60
CA ARG A 348 -62.76 -13.90 -11.35
C ARG A 348 -61.87 -12.83 -10.66
N SER A 349 -60.95 -12.11 -11.32
CA SER A 349 -60.71 -11.81 -12.75
C SER A 349 -59.44 -10.94 -12.89
N GLY A 350 -58.77 -10.99 -14.05
CA GLY A 350 -57.86 -9.95 -14.59
C GLY A 350 -56.39 -10.12 -14.18
N GLY A 351 -55.37 -10.16 -15.06
CA GLY A 351 -55.29 -9.77 -16.46
C GLY A 351 -54.42 -8.53 -16.62
N HIS A 352 -53.22 -8.74 -17.18
CA HIS A 352 -52.43 -7.81 -18.00
C HIS A 352 -51.51 -6.78 -17.30
N ASN A 353 -50.20 -6.91 -17.53
CA ASN A 353 -49.21 -5.82 -17.65
C ASN A 353 -47.82 -6.41 -17.99
N ASP A 354 -47.52 -6.61 -19.28
CA ASP A 354 -46.16 -6.95 -19.78
C ASP A 354 -45.95 -6.32 -21.18
N GLU A 355 -46.34 -5.06 -21.38
CA GLU A 355 -46.17 -4.34 -22.67
C GLU A 355 -45.44 -2.98 -22.54
N MET A 356 -44.74 -2.70 -21.43
CA MET A 356 -44.01 -1.42 -21.25
C MET A 356 -42.49 -1.55 -21.13
N MET A 357 -41.91 -2.72 -21.46
CA MET A 357 -40.45 -2.94 -21.36
C MET A 357 -39.74 -3.03 -22.72
N ASP A 358 -40.46 -3.13 -23.84
CA ASP A 358 -39.83 -3.30 -25.17
C ASP A 358 -39.47 -1.97 -25.86
N ASP A 359 -40.04 -0.83 -25.44
CA ASP A 359 -39.82 0.47 -26.11
C ASP A 359 -38.53 1.19 -25.67
N LEU A 360 -37.83 0.70 -24.64
CA LEU A 360 -36.62 1.33 -24.10
C LEU A 360 -35.33 0.89 -24.81
N ASP A 361 -35.29 -0.35 -25.34
CA ASP A 361 -34.11 -0.86 -26.05
C ASP A 361 -33.99 -0.30 -27.48
N GLU A 362 -35.10 0.10 -28.12
CA GLU A 362 -35.10 0.71 -29.46
C GLU A 362 -34.60 2.18 -29.44
N MET A 363 -34.63 2.83 -28.27
CA MET A 363 -34.17 4.22 -28.09
C MET A 363 -32.68 4.33 -27.73
N ILE A 364 -32.09 3.28 -27.17
CA ILE A 364 -30.66 3.25 -26.76
C ILE A 364 -29.76 2.70 -27.88
N PHE A 365 -30.21 1.72 -28.67
CA PHE A 365 -29.42 1.11 -29.74
C PHE A 365 -30.03 1.39 -31.11
N GLY A 366 -29.66 2.53 -31.69
CA GLY A 366 -30.14 2.98 -32.99
C GLY A 366 -30.22 1.87 -34.06
N LYS A 367 -31.36 1.85 -34.75
CA LYS A 367 -31.78 0.96 -35.85
C LYS A 367 -30.66 0.66 -36.86
N LYS A 368 -30.12 -0.56 -36.82
CA LYS A 368 -29.22 -1.08 -37.87
C LYS A 368 -30.00 -1.99 -38.82
N THR A 369 -30.56 -1.40 -39.87
CA THR A 369 -31.14 -2.13 -41.00
C THR A 369 -30.04 -2.93 -41.71
N GLY A 370 -30.21 -4.24 -41.80
CA GLY A 370 -29.37 -5.13 -42.59
C GLY A 370 -29.65 -5.02 -44.09
N GLY A 371 -28.61 -5.31 -44.89
CA GLY A 371 -28.69 -5.49 -46.34
C GLY A 371 -27.42 -6.17 -46.86
N THR A 372 -27.58 -7.38 -47.40
CA THR A 372 -26.56 -8.30 -47.90
C THR A 372 -26.15 -8.03 -49.36
N SER A 373 -24.91 -8.44 -49.69
CA SER A 373 -24.47 -9.13 -50.92
C SER A 373 -23.41 -8.49 -51.84
N GLU A 374 -22.31 -9.26 -51.96
CA GLU A 374 -21.55 -9.66 -53.16
C GLU A 374 -20.63 -8.70 -53.97
N ALA A 375 -19.37 -9.17 -54.04
CA ALA A 375 -18.49 -9.35 -55.21
C ALA A 375 -17.85 -8.16 -55.94
N GLY A 376 -16.50 -8.16 -55.95
CA GLY A 376 -15.76 -8.19 -57.22
C GLY A 376 -14.79 -7.03 -57.55
N GLN A 377 -13.54 -7.45 -57.82
CA GLN A 377 -12.55 -6.90 -58.78
C GLN A 377 -11.47 -5.87 -58.36
N ASP A 378 -10.25 -6.41 -58.34
CA ASP A 378 -8.98 -5.83 -58.77
C ASP A 378 -9.04 -4.74 -59.87
N THR A 379 -8.18 -3.71 -59.75
CA THR A 379 -7.22 -3.32 -60.81
C THR A 379 -6.19 -2.26 -60.36
N LYS A 380 -4.97 -2.74 -60.09
CA LYS A 380 -3.66 -2.31 -60.64
C LYS A 380 -3.60 -0.95 -61.41
N LYS A 381 -2.74 0.00 -60.97
CA LYS A 381 -1.57 0.58 -61.72
C LYS A 381 -0.96 1.83 -61.03
N GLN A 382 0.22 1.64 -60.43
CA GLN A 382 1.57 2.21 -60.78
C GLN A 382 1.80 3.73 -61.09
N PRO A 383 3.07 4.22 -61.02
CA PRO A 383 3.48 5.41 -60.27
C PRO A 383 4.37 6.39 -61.11
N SER A 384 5.28 7.13 -60.44
CA SER A 384 6.35 8.06 -60.93
C SER A 384 5.92 9.53 -60.99
N SER A 385 6.71 10.54 -60.61
CA SER A 385 8.17 10.79 -60.70
C SER A 385 8.62 11.75 -59.57
N LYS A 386 9.78 11.53 -58.88
CA LYS A 386 11.12 12.16 -59.08
C LYS A 386 11.10 13.72 -59.12
N GLU A 387 11.98 14.51 -58.50
CA GLU A 387 13.46 14.54 -58.40
C GLU A 387 13.85 15.42 -57.18
N ASP A 388 14.75 14.97 -56.30
CA ASP A 388 16.20 15.33 -56.21
C ASP A 388 16.53 16.84 -56.11
N LEU A 389 17.08 17.27 -54.96
CA LEU A 389 18.34 18.05 -54.91
C LEU A 389 18.91 18.21 -53.47
N ILE A 390 19.91 17.36 -53.17
CA ILE A 390 21.24 17.63 -52.55
C ILE A 390 21.70 19.10 -52.73
N THR A 391 22.50 19.81 -51.91
CA THR A 391 23.25 19.63 -50.65
C THR A 391 23.89 21.00 -50.33
N PHE A 392 24.11 21.33 -49.05
CA PHE A 392 25.43 21.62 -48.46
C PHE A 392 25.31 21.83 -46.95
#